data_AF-A0A4P2PUL6-F1
#
_entry.id   AF-A0A4P2PUL6-F1
#
_cell.length_a   1.000
_cell.length_b   1.000
_cell.length_c   1.000
_cell.angle_alpha   90.00
_cell.angle_beta   90.00
_cell.angle_gamma   90.00
#
_symmetry.space_group_name_H-M   'P 1'
#
loop_
_entity.id
_entity.type
_entity.pdbx_description
1 polymer ?
#
loop_
_entity_poly.entity_id
_entity_poly.type
_entity_poly.pdbx_seq_one_letter_code
_entity_poly.pdbx_strand_id
1 'polypeptide(L)'
;MTRRHLYLRAGLYAEGPSDYGFLLPLLDRLLPSLAARMFPGTNEVEASLGIDAPPPAQGERAERIAAAIADRWAECTLFVIHADGAGDPASARRSAIDPGIEAARRAAPDVVTVPCVPVRETEAWMLVDVDVFRTLLGSGAQPALPAEPEREADPKLTLARLLKEGGMRRKPERLYRLFGEEVSLEALRMLPAFQRFEAELAEAIRTVARSQGWPG
;
A
#
# COMPACT_ATOMS: atom_id res chain seq x y z
N MET A 1 3.62 -25.36 -26.25
CA MET A 1 4.17 -24.38 -25.29
C MET A 1 3.03 -23.91 -24.41
N THR A 2 2.98 -24.34 -23.15
CA THR A 2 1.96 -23.86 -22.21
C THR A 2 2.22 -22.37 -21.94
N ARG A 3 1.28 -21.50 -22.30
CA ARG A 3 1.37 -20.07 -21.96
C ARG A 3 1.41 -19.99 -20.43
N ARG A 4 2.52 -19.50 -19.88
CA ARG A 4 2.64 -19.25 -18.44
C ARG A 4 1.81 -18.02 -18.12
N HIS A 5 0.96 -18.15 -17.11
CA HIS A 5 0.01 -17.15 -16.68
C HIS A 5 0.42 -16.70 -15.29
N LEU A 6 0.65 -15.40 -15.10
CA LEU A 6 0.89 -14.85 -13.77
C LEU A 6 -0.44 -14.37 -13.20
N TYR A 7 -0.90 -14.98 -12.11
CA TYR A 7 -2.04 -14.51 -11.34
C TYR A 7 -1.56 -13.74 -10.10
N LEU A 8 -2.12 -12.56 -9.86
CA LEU A 8 -1.84 -11.75 -8.69
C LEU A 8 -3.15 -11.29 -8.03
N ARG A 9 -3.21 -11.45 -6.72
CA ARG A 9 -4.19 -10.77 -5.87
C ARG A 9 -3.54 -10.46 -4.53
N ALA A 10 -3.57 -9.20 -4.12
CA ALA A 10 -2.98 -8.76 -2.86
C ALA A 10 -4.02 -8.68 -1.75
N GLY A 11 -3.68 -9.20 -0.57
CA GLY A 11 -4.37 -8.89 0.67
C GLY A 11 -3.67 -7.74 1.38
N LEU A 12 -4.36 -6.66 1.71
CA LEU A 12 -3.86 -5.54 2.49
C LEU A 12 -4.32 -5.66 3.93
N TYR A 13 -3.40 -5.65 4.89
CA TYR A 13 -3.71 -5.44 6.32
C TYR A 13 -3.20 -4.05 6.72
N ALA A 14 -4.08 -3.17 7.18
CA ALA A 14 -3.76 -1.78 7.53
C ALA A 14 -4.34 -1.37 8.89
N GLU A 15 -3.90 -0.23 9.44
CA GLU A 15 -4.22 0.18 10.81
C GLU A 15 -5.59 0.85 10.93
N GLY A 16 -5.96 1.64 9.91
CA GLY A 16 -7.21 2.39 9.91
C GLY A 16 -7.92 2.44 8.56
N PRO A 17 -9.21 2.86 8.56
CA PRO A 17 -10.00 2.99 7.35
C PRO A 17 -9.42 3.93 6.29
N SER A 18 -8.68 4.97 6.70
CA SER A 18 -7.96 5.89 5.82
C SER A 18 -6.93 5.16 4.97
N ASP A 19 -6.17 4.25 5.59
CA ASP A 19 -5.10 3.51 4.94
C ASP A 19 -5.67 2.54 3.92
N TYR A 20 -6.74 1.82 4.27
CA TYR A 20 -7.48 1.00 3.31
C TYR A 20 -8.03 1.85 2.16
N GLY A 21 -8.58 3.02 2.47
CA GLY A 21 -9.10 3.96 1.50
C GLY A 21 -8.06 4.35 0.46
N PHE A 22 -6.83 4.61 0.87
CA PHE A 22 -5.74 5.03 -0.02
C PHE A 22 -4.99 3.86 -0.67
N LEU A 23 -4.57 2.87 0.11
CA LEU A 23 -3.66 1.83 -0.34
C LEU A 23 -4.33 0.80 -1.26
N LEU A 24 -5.62 0.47 -1.07
CA LEU A 24 -6.30 -0.48 -1.97
C LEU A 24 -6.32 0.02 -3.43
N PRO A 25 -6.87 1.21 -3.75
CA PRO A 25 -6.85 1.69 -5.12
C PRO A 25 -5.44 2.00 -5.64
N LEU A 26 -4.48 2.33 -4.76
CA LEU A 26 -3.08 2.48 -5.15
C LEU A 26 -2.48 1.13 -5.60
N LEU A 27 -2.71 0.06 -4.84
CA LEU A 27 -2.27 -1.29 -5.18
C LEU A 27 -2.90 -1.80 -6.48
N ASP A 28 -4.19 -1.49 -6.70
CA ASP A 28 -4.92 -1.89 -7.91
C ASP A 28 -4.37 -1.26 -9.19
N ARG A 29 -3.59 -0.17 -9.08
CA ARG A 29 -2.85 0.43 -10.21
C ARG A 29 -1.39 0.01 -10.23
N LEU A 30 -0.77 -0.10 -9.06
CA LEU A 30 0.64 -0.43 -8.93
C LEU A 30 0.95 -1.87 -9.33
N LEU A 31 0.14 -2.84 -8.89
CA LEU A 31 0.34 -4.26 -9.18
C LEU A 31 0.28 -4.57 -10.69
N PRO A 32 -0.75 -4.12 -11.45
CA PRO A 32 -0.76 -4.31 -12.90
C PRO A 32 0.43 -3.61 -13.58
N SER A 33 0.79 -2.40 -13.13
CA SER A 33 1.94 -1.66 -13.68
C SER A 33 3.26 -2.43 -13.52
N LEU A 34 3.51 -2.98 -12.33
CA LEU A 34 4.69 -3.80 -12.06
C LEU A 34 4.65 -5.13 -12.80
N ALA A 35 3.52 -5.84 -12.77
CA ALA A 35 3.35 -7.12 -13.43
C ALA A 35 3.57 -7.02 -14.94
N ALA A 36 2.96 -6.03 -15.60
CA ALA A 36 3.12 -5.80 -17.04
C ALA A 36 4.56 -5.45 -17.43
N ARG A 37 5.27 -4.68 -16.58
CA ARG A 37 6.68 -4.32 -16.80
C ARG A 37 7.62 -5.51 -16.63
N MET A 38 7.38 -6.36 -15.63
CA MET A 38 8.28 -7.45 -15.26
C MET A 38 8.01 -8.74 -16.04
N PHE A 39 6.73 -9.00 -16.36
CA PHE A 39 6.24 -10.21 -17.00
C PHE A 39 5.36 -9.84 -18.20
N PRO A 40 5.96 -9.29 -19.27
CA PRO A 40 5.22 -8.91 -20.47
C PRO A 40 4.55 -10.14 -21.07
N GLY A 41 3.24 -10.08 -21.29
CA GLY A 41 2.44 -11.22 -21.76
C GLY A 41 1.14 -11.38 -20.98
N THR A 42 0.76 -12.62 -20.67
CA THR A 42 -0.51 -12.94 -19.99
C THR A 42 -0.31 -12.88 -18.48
N ASN A 43 -0.72 -11.76 -17.88
CA ASN A 43 -0.91 -11.62 -16.44
C ASN A 43 -2.37 -11.28 -16.16
N GLU A 44 -2.90 -11.82 -15.06
CA GLU A 44 -4.20 -11.51 -14.50
C GLU A 44 -3.96 -10.94 -13.11
N VAL A 45 -4.33 -9.69 -12.92
CA VAL A 45 -4.23 -9.01 -11.64
C VAL A 45 -5.63 -8.68 -11.19
N GLU A 46 -6.08 -9.34 -10.13
CA GLU A 46 -7.36 -9.05 -9.49
C GLU A 46 -7.26 -7.85 -8.55
N ALA A 47 -8.42 -7.25 -8.27
CA ALA A 47 -8.52 -6.19 -7.27
C ALA A 47 -8.06 -6.68 -5.89
N SER A 48 -7.29 -5.83 -5.23
CA SER A 48 -6.75 -6.03 -3.91
C SER A 48 -7.88 -6.11 -2.88
N LEU A 49 -7.68 -6.94 -1.86
CA LEU A 49 -8.63 -7.14 -0.78
C LEU A 49 -8.13 -6.49 0.50
N GLY A 50 -8.99 -5.74 1.19
CA GLY A 50 -8.75 -5.45 2.61
C GLY A 50 -8.94 -6.73 3.43
N ILE A 51 -7.98 -7.04 4.31
CA ILE A 51 -8.01 -8.22 5.15
C ILE A 51 -7.90 -7.83 6.61
N ASP A 52 -8.68 -8.48 7.47
CA ASP A 52 -8.65 -8.27 8.92
C ASP A 52 -8.72 -9.62 9.63
N ALA A 53 -8.32 -9.63 10.90
CA ALA A 53 -8.43 -10.83 11.72
C ALA A 53 -9.91 -11.22 11.89
N PRO A 54 -10.28 -12.49 11.70
CA PRO A 54 -11.67 -12.93 11.85
C PRO A 54 -12.16 -12.73 13.29
N PRO A 55 -13.45 -12.39 13.49
CA PRO A 55 -14.01 -12.22 14.81
C PRO A 55 -14.10 -13.56 15.58
N PRO A 56 -13.85 -13.55 16.91
CA PRO A 56 -13.40 -12.41 17.70
C PRO A 56 -11.91 -12.12 17.47
N ALA A 57 -11.58 -10.89 17.04
CA ALA A 57 -10.21 -10.45 16.84
C ALA A 57 -9.53 -10.19 18.20
N GLN A 58 -9.14 -11.27 18.87
CA GLN A 58 -8.37 -11.23 20.11
C GLN A 58 -6.88 -11.34 19.80
N GLY A 59 -6.04 -10.99 20.78
CA GLY A 59 -4.60 -11.13 20.66
C GLY A 59 -3.86 -9.87 20.23
N GLU A 60 -2.54 -9.97 20.25
CA GLU A 60 -1.65 -8.88 19.86
C GLU A 60 -1.69 -8.64 18.33
N ARG A 61 -1.19 -7.49 17.87
CA ARG A 61 -1.18 -7.12 16.45
C ARG A 61 -0.54 -8.21 15.58
N ALA A 62 0.53 -8.84 16.07
CA ALA A 62 1.22 -9.93 15.39
C ALA A 62 0.30 -11.14 15.11
N GLU A 63 -0.48 -11.54 16.11
CA GLU A 63 -1.43 -12.65 16.01
C GLU A 63 -2.57 -12.31 15.06
N ARG A 64 -3.05 -11.06 15.09
CA ARG A 64 -4.08 -10.58 14.18
C ARG A 64 -3.63 -10.55 12.71
N ILE A 65 -2.39 -10.12 12.44
CA ILE A 65 -1.81 -10.20 11.08
C ILE A 65 -1.78 -11.65 10.61
N ALA A 66 -1.23 -12.56 11.42
CA ALA A 66 -1.11 -13.96 11.04
C ALA A 66 -2.49 -14.62 10.81
N ALA A 67 -3.48 -14.31 11.65
CA ALA A 67 -4.85 -14.79 11.49
C ALA A 67 -5.52 -14.24 10.22
N ALA A 68 -5.36 -12.95 9.92
CA ALA A 68 -5.90 -12.33 8.70
C ALA A 68 -5.30 -12.96 7.43
N ILE A 69 -3.97 -13.20 7.43
CA ILE A 69 -3.28 -13.88 6.33
C ILE A 69 -3.81 -15.31 6.16
N ALA A 70 -3.92 -16.07 7.25
CA ALA A 70 -4.41 -17.45 7.21
C ALA A 70 -5.85 -17.54 6.67
N ASP A 71 -6.73 -16.62 7.08
CA ASP A 71 -8.13 -16.56 6.66
C ASP A 71 -8.28 -16.27 5.14
N ARG A 72 -7.31 -15.58 4.54
CA ARG A 72 -7.32 -15.16 3.13
C ARG A 72 -6.25 -15.84 2.26
N TRP A 73 -5.60 -16.87 2.80
CA TRP A 73 -4.49 -17.58 2.14
C TRP A 73 -4.87 -18.16 0.77
N ALA A 74 -6.10 -18.67 0.63
CA ALA A 74 -6.58 -19.25 -0.63
C ALA A 74 -6.98 -18.21 -1.69
N GLU A 75 -7.20 -16.95 -1.29
CA GLU A 75 -7.68 -15.89 -2.19
C GLU A 75 -6.54 -14.98 -2.65
N CYS A 76 -5.52 -14.79 -1.83
CA CYS A 76 -4.43 -13.85 -2.10
C CYS A 76 -3.11 -14.57 -2.39
N THR A 77 -2.37 -14.07 -3.36
CA THR A 77 -1.03 -14.59 -3.72
C THR A 77 0.10 -13.91 -2.97
N LEU A 78 -0.15 -12.70 -2.43
CA LEU A 78 0.78 -11.95 -1.61
C LEU A 78 0.02 -11.06 -0.62
N PHE A 79 0.70 -10.64 0.45
CA PHE A 79 0.11 -9.83 1.50
C PHE A 79 0.91 -8.56 1.78
N VAL A 80 0.27 -7.41 1.66
CA VAL A 80 0.84 -6.11 2.01
C VAL A 80 0.43 -5.77 3.43
N ILE A 81 1.40 -5.53 4.30
CA ILE A 81 1.16 -5.21 5.71
C ILE A 81 1.62 -3.78 5.96
N HIS A 82 0.67 -2.91 6.30
CA HIS A 82 0.92 -1.49 6.52
C HIS A 82 1.06 -1.18 8.01
N ALA A 83 1.93 -0.23 8.33
CA ALA A 83 1.99 0.52 9.57
C ALA A 83 2.58 1.91 9.29
N ASP A 84 2.19 2.92 10.06
CA ASP A 84 2.79 4.25 10.01
C ASP A 84 4.25 4.20 10.54
N GLY A 85 5.15 4.95 9.91
CA GLY A 85 6.58 4.95 10.23
C GLY A 85 6.95 5.81 11.44
N ALA A 86 6.10 6.76 11.83
CA ALA A 86 6.33 7.67 12.95
C ALA A 86 7.70 8.41 12.96
N GLY A 87 8.32 8.58 11.79
CA GLY A 87 9.65 9.19 11.62
C GLY A 87 10.82 8.19 11.70
N ASP A 88 10.57 6.94 12.11
CA ASP A 88 11.54 5.84 12.08
C ASP A 88 10.90 4.57 11.46
N PRO A 89 10.82 4.49 10.12
CA PRO A 89 10.20 3.37 9.40
C PRO A 89 10.83 2.03 9.73
N ALA A 90 12.13 2.01 10.04
CA ALA A 90 12.83 0.78 10.36
C ALA A 90 12.38 0.26 11.73
N SER A 91 12.24 1.14 12.73
CA SER A 91 11.70 0.76 14.03
C SER A 91 10.23 0.36 13.94
N ALA A 92 9.40 1.12 13.22
CA ALA A 92 7.99 0.80 13.02
C ALA A 92 7.80 -0.58 12.35
N ARG A 93 8.57 -0.89 11.30
CA ARG A 93 8.57 -2.23 10.69
C ARG A 93 8.89 -3.32 11.70
N ARG A 94 10.01 -3.16 12.44
CA ARG A 94 10.48 -4.18 13.40
C ARG A 94 9.49 -4.45 14.52
N SER A 95 8.74 -3.44 14.98
CA SER A 95 7.83 -3.59 16.11
C SER A 95 6.39 -3.92 15.69
N ALA A 96 5.88 -3.33 14.61
CA ALA A 96 4.47 -3.45 14.22
C ALA A 96 4.21 -4.51 13.14
N ILE A 97 5.21 -4.85 12.32
CA ILE A 97 5.01 -5.69 11.13
C ILE A 97 5.78 -7.02 11.24
N ASP A 98 7.09 -6.97 11.47
CA ASP A 98 7.95 -8.16 11.41
C ASP A 98 7.45 -9.30 12.33
N PRO A 99 6.99 -9.06 13.58
CA PRO A 99 6.50 -10.14 14.45
C PRO A 99 5.28 -10.87 13.88
N GLY A 100 4.39 -10.17 13.16
CA GLY A 100 3.23 -10.78 12.53
C GLY A 100 3.58 -11.53 11.24
N ILE A 101 4.56 -11.03 10.47
CA ILE A 101 5.11 -11.77 9.32
C ILE A 101 5.78 -13.06 9.80
N GLU A 102 6.57 -13.01 10.86
CA GLU A 102 7.20 -14.18 11.46
C GLU A 102 6.16 -15.19 11.97
N ALA A 103 5.10 -14.71 12.61
CA ALA A 103 3.98 -15.55 13.05
C ALA A 103 3.27 -16.22 11.86
N ALA A 104 3.00 -15.49 10.79
CA ALA A 104 2.41 -16.04 9.57
C ALA A 104 3.32 -17.09 8.92
N ARG A 105 4.62 -16.84 8.83
CA ARG A 105 5.62 -17.76 8.25
C ARG A 105 5.78 -19.06 9.04
N ARG A 106 5.58 -19.04 10.36
CA ARG A 106 5.56 -20.27 11.16
C ARG A 106 4.41 -21.20 10.75
N ALA A 107 3.27 -20.66 10.32
CA ALA A 107 2.13 -21.44 9.87
C ALA A 107 2.18 -21.76 8.37
N ALA A 108 2.68 -20.84 7.55
CA ALA A 108 2.81 -20.96 6.10
C ALA A 108 4.20 -20.45 5.66
N PRO A 109 5.23 -21.32 5.60
CA PRO A 109 6.60 -20.91 5.29
C PRO A 109 6.77 -20.18 3.95
N ASP A 110 5.91 -20.48 2.98
CA ASP A 110 5.92 -19.92 1.62
C ASP A 110 5.09 -18.63 1.49
N VAL A 111 4.57 -18.06 2.60
CA VAL A 111 3.81 -16.81 2.57
C VAL A 111 4.67 -15.65 2.06
N VAL A 112 4.18 -15.01 0.99
CA VAL A 112 4.78 -13.82 0.42
C VAL A 112 4.17 -12.59 1.09
N THR A 113 4.99 -11.83 1.80
CA THR A 113 4.58 -10.63 2.54
C THR A 113 5.44 -9.43 2.15
N VAL A 114 4.84 -8.24 2.17
CA VAL A 114 5.48 -6.97 1.80
C VAL A 114 5.12 -5.92 2.86
N PRO A 115 6.09 -5.35 3.59
CA PRO A 115 5.82 -4.22 4.48
C PRO A 115 5.62 -2.93 3.67
N CYS A 116 4.58 -2.18 4.01
CA CYS A 116 4.30 -0.85 3.45
C CYS A 116 4.41 0.19 4.57
N VAL A 117 5.58 0.82 4.71
CA VAL A 117 5.88 1.76 5.80
C VAL A 117 6.35 3.10 5.22
N PRO A 118 5.51 4.16 5.24
CA PRO A 118 5.94 5.51 4.89
C PRO A 118 6.93 6.07 5.92
N VAL A 119 7.58 7.22 5.66
CA VAL A 119 8.47 7.84 6.67
C VAL A 119 7.73 8.16 7.96
N ARG A 120 6.56 8.77 7.84
CA ARG A 120 5.65 9.06 8.93
C ARG A 120 4.31 8.41 8.69
N GLU A 121 3.58 8.87 7.70
CA GLU A 121 2.20 8.45 7.42
C GLU A 121 1.94 8.47 5.91
N THR A 122 0.90 7.77 5.44
CA THR A 122 0.59 7.68 4.00
C THR A 122 0.15 9.02 3.39
N GLU A 123 -0.28 9.97 4.22
CA GLU A 123 -0.62 11.33 3.82
C GLU A 123 0.59 12.08 3.25
N ALA A 124 1.82 11.72 3.66
CA ALA A 124 3.02 12.24 3.00
C ALA A 124 3.07 11.86 1.51
N TRP A 125 2.55 10.69 1.15
CA TRP A 125 2.47 10.25 -0.24
C TRP A 125 1.37 10.97 -1.00
N MET A 126 0.31 11.42 -0.34
CA MET A 126 -0.76 12.22 -0.95
C MET A 126 -0.30 13.65 -1.26
N LEU A 127 0.67 14.16 -0.51
CA LEU A 127 1.23 15.51 -0.65
C LEU A 127 2.23 15.66 -1.81
N VAL A 128 2.46 14.63 -2.63
CA VAL A 128 3.44 14.66 -3.73
C VAL A 128 2.85 15.15 -5.06
N ASP A 129 1.53 15.10 -5.21
CA ASP A 129 0.86 15.31 -6.49
C ASP A 129 -0.19 16.43 -6.42
N VAL A 130 0.16 17.58 -7.00
CA VAL A 130 -0.70 18.77 -7.06
C VAL A 130 -1.94 18.57 -7.92
N ASP A 131 -1.90 17.66 -8.90
CA ASP A 131 -3.01 17.50 -9.83
C ASP A 131 -4.20 16.80 -9.16
N VAL A 132 -3.97 15.92 -8.19
CA VAL A 132 -5.05 15.36 -7.36
C VAL A 132 -5.76 16.45 -6.57
N PHE A 133 -5.03 17.43 -6.03
CA PHE A 133 -5.64 18.57 -5.37
C PHE A 133 -6.43 19.45 -6.34
N ARG A 134 -5.95 19.64 -7.57
CA ARG A 134 -6.69 20.38 -8.62
C ARG A 134 -7.99 19.67 -8.99
N THR A 135 -8.02 18.34 -8.97
CA THR A 135 -9.25 17.56 -9.14
C THR A 135 -10.24 17.81 -8.00
N LEU A 136 -9.75 17.91 -6.76
CA LEU A 136 -10.59 18.12 -5.56
C LEU A 136 -11.07 19.56 -5.38
N LEU A 137 -10.19 20.52 -5.63
CA LEU A 137 -10.36 21.93 -5.28
C LEU A 137 -10.73 22.79 -6.50
N GLY A 138 -10.66 22.22 -7.71
CA GLY A 138 -10.84 22.88 -9.00
C GLY A 138 -9.52 23.14 -9.72
N SER A 139 -9.54 23.13 -11.06
CA SER A 139 -8.34 23.19 -11.92
C SER A 139 -7.48 24.45 -11.74
N GLY A 140 -8.06 25.55 -11.24
CA GLY A 140 -7.36 26.78 -10.90
C GLY A 140 -6.68 26.78 -9.53
N ALA A 141 -6.85 25.73 -8.72
CA ALA A 141 -6.25 25.65 -7.40
C ALA A 141 -4.73 25.51 -7.49
N GLN A 142 -4.03 26.23 -6.61
CA GLN A 142 -2.57 26.21 -6.47
C GLN A 142 -2.20 25.98 -5.00
N PRO A 143 -2.51 24.79 -4.44
CA PRO A 143 -2.09 24.47 -3.08
C PRO A 143 -0.56 24.44 -3.01
N ALA A 144 -0.02 25.08 -1.98
CA ALA A 144 1.42 25.11 -1.73
C ALA A 144 1.85 23.79 -1.08
N LEU A 145 2.10 22.76 -1.90
CA LEU A 145 2.58 21.46 -1.43
C LEU A 145 4.02 21.57 -0.88
N PRO A 146 4.37 20.77 0.14
CA PRO A 146 5.74 20.72 0.64
C PRO A 146 6.69 20.18 -0.44
N ALA A 147 7.89 20.76 -0.54
CA ALA A 147 8.91 20.30 -1.49
C ALA A 147 9.44 18.90 -1.14
N GLU A 148 9.44 18.54 0.15
CA GLU A 148 9.87 17.24 0.65
C GLU A 148 8.76 16.63 1.53
N PRO A 149 7.70 16.03 0.94
CA PRO A 149 6.54 15.55 1.68
C PRO A 149 6.87 14.56 2.81
N GLU A 150 7.85 13.68 2.60
CA GLU A 150 8.28 12.70 3.62
C GLU A 150 9.04 13.33 4.80
N ARG A 151 9.41 14.62 4.73
CA ARG A 151 10.03 15.37 5.84
C ARG A 151 9.04 16.19 6.66
N GLU A 152 7.78 16.26 6.22
CA GLU A 152 6.73 16.93 6.98
C GLU A 152 6.59 16.26 8.35
N ALA A 153 6.61 17.06 9.43
CA ALA A 153 6.50 16.53 10.78
C ALA A 153 5.13 15.92 11.06
N ASP A 154 4.07 16.45 10.43
CA ASP A 154 2.70 15.99 10.58
C ASP A 154 1.98 16.04 9.21
N PRO A 155 2.20 15.00 8.36
CA PRO A 155 1.60 14.96 7.03
C PRO A 155 0.06 14.97 7.05
N LYS A 156 -0.59 14.33 8.04
CA LYS A 156 -2.04 14.41 8.25
C LYS A 156 -2.51 15.85 8.46
N LEU A 157 -1.85 16.60 9.33
CA LEU A 157 -2.20 18.01 9.57
C LEU A 157 -1.94 18.87 8.33
N THR A 158 -0.82 18.68 7.63
CA THR A 158 -0.51 19.41 6.39
C THR A 158 -1.57 19.14 5.31
N LEU A 159 -1.95 17.87 5.10
CA LEU A 159 -3.02 17.49 4.16
C LEU A 159 -4.36 18.13 4.55
N ALA A 160 -4.75 18.02 5.81
CA ALA A 160 -6.00 18.59 6.30
C ALA A 160 -6.05 20.12 6.13
N ARG A 161 -4.93 20.82 6.39
CA ARG A 161 -4.81 22.27 6.19
C ARG A 161 -5.03 22.64 4.72
N LEU A 162 -4.31 22.02 3.80
CA LEU A 162 -4.38 22.34 2.37
C LEU A 162 -5.78 22.14 1.80
N LEU A 163 -6.46 21.07 2.20
CA LEU A 163 -7.83 20.79 1.76
C LEU A 163 -8.83 21.81 2.33
N LYS A 164 -8.67 22.19 3.59
CA LYS A 164 -9.51 23.20 4.24
C LYS A 164 -9.33 24.58 3.60
N GLU A 165 -8.08 24.99 3.34
CA GLU A 165 -7.74 26.24 2.64
C GLU A 165 -8.29 26.27 1.22
N GLY A 166 -8.31 25.12 0.54
CA GLY A 166 -8.95 24.93 -0.76
C GLY A 166 -10.48 24.96 -0.76
N GLY A 167 -11.11 25.17 0.41
CA GLY A 167 -12.58 25.25 0.52
C GLY A 167 -13.28 23.89 0.53
N MET A 168 -12.55 22.79 0.73
CA MET A 168 -13.15 21.45 0.77
C MET A 168 -13.99 21.28 2.05
N ARG A 169 -15.25 20.85 1.88
CA ARG A 169 -16.25 20.71 2.97
C ARG A 169 -16.72 19.27 3.21
N ARG A 170 -16.14 18.25 2.56
CA ARG A 170 -16.69 16.87 2.50
C ARG A 170 -15.81 15.79 3.14
N LYS A 171 -16.44 14.62 3.34
CA LYS A 171 -16.06 13.48 4.19
C LYS A 171 -14.69 12.84 3.85
N PRO A 172 -13.88 12.48 4.86
CA PRO A 172 -12.52 11.94 4.68
C PRO A 172 -12.45 10.66 3.83
N GLU A 173 -13.43 9.76 3.89
CA GLU A 173 -13.24 8.41 3.32
C GLU A 173 -13.17 8.42 1.78
N ARG A 174 -13.95 9.29 1.13
CA ARG A 174 -13.89 9.45 -0.34
C ARG A 174 -12.62 10.15 -0.80
N LEU A 175 -12.00 10.95 0.07
CA LEU A 175 -10.80 11.71 -0.23
C LEU A 175 -9.59 10.77 -0.39
N TYR A 176 -9.36 9.90 0.59
CA TYR A 176 -8.23 8.97 0.59
C TYR A 176 -8.31 8.02 -0.61
N ARG A 177 -9.53 7.57 -0.92
CA ARG A 177 -9.81 6.78 -2.12
C ARG A 177 -9.41 7.50 -3.41
N LEU A 178 -9.84 8.75 -3.59
CA LEU A 178 -9.46 9.53 -4.77
C LEU A 178 -7.94 9.69 -4.87
N PHE A 179 -7.26 9.97 -3.75
CA PHE A 179 -5.79 10.03 -3.77
C PHE A 179 -5.17 8.72 -4.22
N GLY A 180 -5.65 7.58 -3.73
CA GLY A 180 -5.10 6.28 -4.15
C GLY A 180 -5.44 5.93 -5.60
N GLU A 181 -6.57 6.39 -6.13
CA GLU A 181 -6.98 6.23 -7.55
C GLU A 181 -6.18 7.13 -8.49
N GLU A 182 -5.85 8.35 -8.09
CA GLU A 182 -5.37 9.41 -9.01
C GLU A 182 -3.91 9.81 -8.82
N VAL A 183 -3.30 9.58 -7.65
CA VAL A 183 -1.91 10.01 -7.42
C VAL A 183 -0.98 9.40 -8.47
N SER A 184 -0.13 10.24 -9.07
CA SER A 184 0.86 9.82 -10.05
C SER A 184 1.83 8.82 -9.44
N LEU A 185 1.96 7.65 -10.07
CA LEU A 185 2.97 6.66 -9.69
C LEU A 185 4.38 7.19 -9.93
N GLU A 186 4.59 8.03 -10.95
CA GLU A 186 5.86 8.70 -11.21
C GLU A 186 6.22 9.68 -10.08
N ALA A 187 5.26 10.47 -9.59
CA ALA A 187 5.48 11.36 -8.46
C ALA A 187 5.79 10.56 -7.18
N LEU A 188 5.04 9.48 -6.91
CA LEU A 188 5.33 8.58 -5.79
C LEU A 188 6.73 7.95 -5.87
N ARG A 189 7.19 7.58 -7.06
CA ARG A 189 8.55 7.05 -7.30
C ARG A 189 9.67 8.04 -6.97
N MET A 190 9.36 9.32 -6.72
CA MET A 190 10.34 10.28 -6.20
C MET A 190 10.54 10.18 -4.68
N LEU A 191 9.64 9.50 -3.97
CA LEU A 191 9.67 9.40 -2.51
C LEU A 191 10.51 8.20 -2.05
N PRO A 192 11.54 8.39 -1.20
CA PRO A 192 12.39 7.31 -0.73
C PRO A 192 11.65 6.14 -0.06
N ALA A 193 10.61 6.37 0.75
CA ALA A 193 9.89 5.24 1.35
C ALA A 193 9.03 4.48 0.34
N PHE A 194 8.45 5.18 -0.63
CA PHE A 194 7.71 4.52 -1.71
C PHE A 194 8.65 3.70 -2.61
N GLN A 195 9.84 4.19 -2.93
CA GLN A 195 10.84 3.43 -3.69
C GLN A 195 11.20 2.10 -2.99
N ARG A 196 11.38 2.13 -1.66
CA ARG A 196 11.64 0.91 -0.87
C ARG A 196 10.46 -0.05 -0.93
N PHE A 197 9.25 0.46 -0.75
CA PHE A 197 8.03 -0.32 -0.85
C PHE A 197 7.85 -0.94 -2.25
N GLU A 198 8.02 -0.18 -3.33
CA GLU A 198 7.91 -0.67 -4.70
C GLU A 198 8.96 -1.74 -5.01
N ALA A 199 10.19 -1.59 -4.48
CA ALA A 199 11.25 -2.58 -4.64
C ALA A 199 10.94 -3.91 -3.92
N GLU A 200 10.43 -3.85 -2.67
CA GLU A 200 10.01 -5.05 -1.94
C GLU A 200 8.79 -5.70 -2.59
N LEU A 201 7.84 -4.91 -3.08
CA LEU A 201 6.68 -5.40 -3.83
C LEU A 201 7.09 -6.08 -5.14
N ALA A 202 8.05 -5.51 -5.87
CA ALA A 202 8.58 -6.13 -7.08
C ALA A 202 9.22 -7.50 -6.78
N GLU A 203 10.00 -7.63 -5.71
CA GLU A 203 10.59 -8.93 -5.34
C GLU A 203 9.55 -9.95 -4.87
N ALA A 204 8.51 -9.50 -4.17
CA ALA A 204 7.36 -10.34 -3.85
C ALA A 204 6.67 -10.86 -5.11
N ILE A 205 6.43 -10.01 -6.12
CA ILE A 205 5.86 -10.44 -7.39
C ILE A 205 6.78 -11.47 -8.08
N ARG A 206 8.11 -11.28 -8.08
CA ARG A 206 9.04 -12.32 -8.62
C ARG A 206 8.90 -13.63 -7.87
N THR A 207 8.76 -13.58 -6.55
CA THR A 207 8.60 -14.78 -5.72
C THR A 207 7.30 -15.52 -6.05
N VAL A 208 6.19 -14.80 -6.19
CA VAL A 208 4.91 -15.37 -6.65
C VAL A 208 5.03 -15.94 -8.07
N ALA A 209 5.71 -15.23 -8.97
CA ALA A 209 5.90 -15.72 -10.33
C ALA A 209 6.68 -17.05 -10.35
N ARG A 210 7.75 -17.17 -9.55
CA ARG A 210 8.51 -18.43 -9.41
C ARG A 210 7.64 -19.57 -8.88
N SER A 211 6.79 -19.32 -7.88
CA SER A 211 5.87 -20.36 -7.36
C SER A 211 4.80 -20.78 -8.38
N GLN A 212 4.47 -19.91 -9.34
CA GLN A 212 3.59 -20.19 -10.47
C GLN A 212 4.32 -20.70 -11.73
N GLY A 213 5.61 -21.04 -11.61
CA GLY A 213 6.39 -21.69 -12.67
C GLY A 213 7.04 -20.75 -13.68
N TRP A 214 7.15 -19.45 -13.41
CA TRP A 214 8.00 -18.54 -14.18
C TRP A 214 9.49 -18.78 -13.89
N PRO A 215 10.39 -18.66 -14.89
CA PRO A 215 11.82 -18.77 -14.65
C PRO A 215 12.30 -17.54 -13.88
N GLY A 216 13.31 -17.73 -13.02
CA GLY A 216 13.93 -16.66 -12.23
C GLY A 216 14.78 -15.71 -13.05
#